data_AF-A0A414RGG8-F1
#
_entry.id   AF-A0A414RGG8-F1
#
_cell.length_a   1.000
_cell.length_b   1.000
_cell.length_c   1.000
_cell.angle_alpha   90.00
_cell.angle_beta   90.00
_cell.angle_gamma   90.00
#
_symmetry.space_group_name_H-M   'P 1'
#
loop_
_entity.id
_entity.type
_entity.pdbx_description
1 polymer ?
#
loop_
_entity_poly.entity_id
_entity_poly.type
_entity_poly.pdbx_seq_one_letter_code
_entity_poly.pdbx_strand_id
1 'polypeptide(L)'
;MPSEHKTNETIKYKLATAMKECMKSASVEKITVTEIVETCGVTRQTFYRNFKDKYDLINWYFDKILLESFEHMGEGKTVYEGLVNKFHYIQQEKLFFKAAFKNDDQNCLRDHDFQLICAFYAEQLETRMACRLSRQLLFQLEMYCQGSIYMTVQWVLGYRKCSAEELAHALASAMPEELQTVFHKYGLV
;
A
#
# COMPACT_ATOMS: atom_id res chain seq x y z
N MET A 1 -25.57 -15.79 -1.62
CA MET A 1 -25.85 -14.99 -2.83
C MET A 1 -24.55 -14.41 -3.37
N PRO A 2 -23.96 -15.01 -4.42
CA PRO A 2 -22.64 -14.59 -4.96
C PRO A 2 -22.68 -13.31 -5.82
N SER A 3 -23.85 -12.89 -6.28
CA SER A 3 -24.02 -11.77 -7.24
C SER A 3 -23.92 -10.37 -6.61
N GLU A 4 -24.34 -10.20 -5.36
CA GLU A 4 -24.28 -8.92 -4.66
C GLU A 4 -22.85 -8.51 -4.30
N HIS A 5 -21.98 -9.46 -3.92
CA HIS A 5 -20.57 -9.19 -3.63
C HIS A 5 -19.78 -8.71 -4.87
N LYS A 6 -19.98 -9.35 -6.04
CA LYS A 6 -19.36 -8.91 -7.30
C LYS A 6 -19.80 -7.50 -7.72
N THR A 7 -21.07 -7.17 -7.52
CA THR A 7 -21.63 -5.87 -7.90
C THR A 7 -21.09 -4.75 -7.00
N ASN A 8 -20.92 -5.04 -5.70
CA ASN A 8 -20.44 -4.05 -4.73
C ASN A 8 -18.93 -3.74 -4.91
N GLU A 9 -18.09 -4.75 -5.18
CA GLU A 9 -16.67 -4.50 -5.52
C GLU A 9 -16.53 -3.69 -6.81
N THR A 10 -17.36 -3.96 -7.81
CA THR A 10 -17.35 -3.18 -9.07
C THR A 10 -17.64 -1.69 -8.81
N ILE A 11 -18.53 -1.36 -7.89
CA ILE A 11 -18.83 0.04 -7.52
C ILE A 11 -17.65 0.69 -6.81
N LYS A 12 -16.97 -0.04 -5.90
CA LYS A 12 -15.79 0.48 -5.19
C LYS A 12 -14.66 0.86 -6.15
N TYR A 13 -14.37 0.03 -7.15
CA TYR A 13 -13.38 0.35 -8.18
C TYR A 13 -13.80 1.54 -9.07
N LYS A 14 -15.09 1.68 -9.40
CA LYS A 14 -15.59 2.86 -10.13
C LYS A 14 -15.41 4.14 -9.32
N LEU A 15 -15.69 4.11 -8.02
CA LEU A 15 -15.46 5.23 -7.11
C LEU A 15 -13.97 5.57 -7.00
N ALA A 16 -13.08 4.57 -6.93
CA ALA A 16 -11.63 4.79 -6.93
C ALA A 16 -11.15 5.43 -8.24
N THR A 17 -11.70 4.99 -9.37
CA THR A 17 -11.40 5.56 -10.69
C THR A 17 -11.88 7.02 -10.78
N ALA A 18 -13.08 7.31 -10.29
CA ALA A 18 -13.59 8.68 -10.23
C ALA A 18 -12.72 9.58 -9.35
N MET A 19 -12.28 9.09 -8.19
CA MET A 19 -11.34 9.83 -7.32
C MET A 19 -10.02 10.11 -8.03
N LYS A 20 -9.45 9.13 -8.77
CA LYS A 20 -8.25 9.32 -9.58
C LYS A 20 -8.43 10.42 -10.62
N GLU A 21 -9.58 10.49 -11.28
CA GLU A 21 -9.88 11.56 -12.23
C GLU A 21 -9.96 12.92 -11.54
N CYS A 22 -10.64 13.03 -10.39
CA CYS A 22 -10.67 14.27 -9.60
C CYS A 22 -9.27 14.72 -9.15
N MET A 23 -8.38 13.78 -8.79
CA MET A 23 -6.99 14.07 -8.37
C MET A 23 -6.12 14.66 -9.50
N LYS A 24 -6.53 14.56 -10.76
CA LYS A 24 -5.80 15.21 -11.87
C LYS A 24 -5.99 16.73 -11.87
N SER A 25 -7.10 17.24 -11.33
CA SER A 25 -7.46 18.66 -11.36
C SER A 25 -7.36 19.35 -9.99
N ALA A 26 -7.42 18.60 -8.89
CA ALA A 26 -7.40 19.16 -7.54
C ALA A 26 -6.60 18.31 -6.54
N SER A 27 -6.14 18.93 -5.45
CA SER A 27 -5.55 18.19 -4.32
C SER A 27 -6.62 17.41 -3.57
N VAL A 28 -6.22 16.32 -2.89
CA VAL A 28 -7.13 15.46 -2.12
C VAL A 28 -7.98 16.26 -1.14
N GLU A 29 -7.40 17.23 -0.44
CA GLU A 29 -8.11 18.12 0.49
C GLU A 29 -9.30 18.86 -0.15
N LYS A 30 -9.13 19.33 -1.39
CA LYS A 30 -10.14 20.13 -2.11
C LYS A 30 -11.24 19.29 -2.75
N ILE A 31 -10.96 18.02 -3.02
CA ILE A 31 -11.95 17.10 -3.61
C ILE A 31 -13.04 16.79 -2.59
N THR A 32 -14.29 16.89 -3.03
CA THR A 32 -15.48 16.59 -2.23
C THR A 32 -16.09 15.25 -2.63
N VAL A 33 -16.85 14.63 -1.71
CA VAL A 33 -17.64 13.43 -2.03
C VAL A 33 -18.63 13.71 -3.16
N THR A 34 -19.14 14.93 -3.28
CA THR A 34 -20.03 15.33 -4.39
C THR A 34 -19.35 15.18 -5.74
N GLU A 35 -18.16 15.76 -5.92
CA GLU A 35 -17.41 15.69 -7.18
C GLU A 35 -17.07 14.24 -7.56
N ILE A 36 -16.71 13.41 -6.57
CA ILE A 36 -16.41 11.99 -6.80
C ILE A 36 -17.65 11.26 -7.32
N VAL A 37 -18.82 11.43 -6.68
CA VAL A 37 -20.02 10.69 -7.08
C VAL A 37 -20.62 11.19 -8.39
N GLU A 38 -20.48 12.49 -8.68
CA GLU A 38 -20.83 13.07 -9.98
C GLU A 38 -19.95 12.50 -11.10
N THR A 39 -18.64 12.45 -10.87
CA THR A 39 -17.67 11.84 -11.81
C THR A 39 -17.93 10.35 -12.01
N CYS A 40 -18.33 9.63 -10.95
CA CYS A 40 -18.63 8.21 -11.01
C CYS A 40 -20.02 7.89 -11.59
N GLY A 41 -20.95 8.84 -11.61
CA GLY A 41 -22.34 8.63 -11.98
C GLY A 41 -23.17 7.85 -10.95
N VAL A 42 -22.89 8.04 -9.65
CA VAL A 42 -23.63 7.39 -8.54
C VAL A 42 -24.16 8.42 -7.52
N THR A 43 -24.94 7.97 -6.54
CA THR A 43 -25.45 8.84 -5.48
C THR A 43 -24.49 8.94 -4.29
N ARG A 44 -24.57 10.03 -3.52
CA ARG A 44 -23.87 10.17 -2.22
C ARG A 44 -24.20 9.02 -1.25
N GLN A 45 -25.44 8.55 -1.24
CA GLN A 45 -25.85 7.39 -0.44
C GLN A 45 -25.09 6.11 -0.85
N THR A 46 -24.83 5.94 -2.15
CA THR A 46 -24.04 4.81 -2.65
C THR A 46 -22.57 4.92 -2.24
N PHE A 47 -22.01 6.13 -2.20
CA PHE A 47 -20.69 6.37 -1.64
C PHE A 47 -20.62 5.97 -0.16
N TYR A 48 -21.49 6.52 0.68
CA TYR A 48 -21.45 6.29 2.13
C TYR A 48 -21.82 4.86 2.55
N ARG A 49 -22.46 4.08 1.67
CA ARG A 49 -22.62 2.62 1.85
C ARG A 49 -21.30 1.86 1.70
N ASN A 50 -20.34 2.42 0.96
CA ASN A 50 -19.07 1.77 0.62
C ASN A 50 -17.88 2.33 1.40
N PHE A 51 -17.88 3.64 1.68
CA PHE A 51 -16.76 4.35 2.30
C PHE A 51 -17.25 5.41 3.28
N LYS A 52 -16.55 5.56 4.40
CA LYS A 52 -16.86 6.58 5.41
C LYS A 52 -16.59 7.99 4.91
N ASP A 53 -15.50 8.16 4.17
CA ASP A 53 -15.06 9.42 3.58
C ASP A 53 -14.11 9.15 2.38
N LYS A 54 -13.55 10.22 1.80
CA LYS A 54 -12.62 10.12 0.66
C LYS A 54 -11.27 9.48 1.01
N TYR A 55 -10.85 9.52 2.27
CA TYR A 55 -9.60 8.92 2.72
C TYR A 55 -9.78 7.41 2.92
N ASP A 56 -10.92 6.97 3.43
CA ASP A 56 -11.29 5.54 3.51
C ASP A 56 -11.31 4.90 2.12
N LEU A 57 -11.84 5.61 1.10
CA LEU A 57 -11.74 5.18 -0.30
C LEU A 57 -10.28 5.06 -0.77
N ILE A 58 -9.44 6.05 -0.45
CA ILE A 58 -8.02 6.04 -0.83
C ILE A 58 -7.30 4.85 -0.19
N ASN A 59 -7.47 4.66 1.12
CA ASN A 59 -6.84 3.56 1.87
C ASN A 59 -7.30 2.21 1.34
N TRP A 60 -8.60 2.04 1.08
CA TRP A 60 -9.11 0.80 0.49
C TRP A 60 -8.51 0.50 -0.88
N TYR A 61 -8.37 1.51 -1.74
CA TYR A 61 -7.76 1.30 -3.05
C TYR A 61 -6.26 0.99 -2.92
N PHE A 62 -5.57 1.65 -2.00
CA PHE A 62 -4.17 1.37 -1.67
C PHE A 62 -3.98 -0.06 -1.15
N ASP A 63 -4.88 -0.56 -0.30
CA ASP A 63 -4.84 -1.95 0.18
C ASP A 63 -4.95 -2.95 -0.96
N LYS A 64 -5.83 -2.71 -1.94
CA LYS A 64 -5.96 -3.60 -3.10
C LYS A 64 -4.66 -3.67 -3.89
N ILE A 65 -3.99 -2.53 -4.06
CA ILE A 65 -2.70 -2.46 -4.75
C ILE A 65 -1.61 -3.19 -3.97
N LEU A 66 -1.53 -2.93 -2.66
CA LEU A 66 -0.55 -3.58 -1.81
C LEU A 66 -0.75 -5.09 -1.78
N LEU A 67 -1.98 -5.56 -1.59
CA LEU A 67 -2.29 -6.99 -1.60
C LEU A 67 -1.92 -7.63 -2.94
N GLU A 68 -2.20 -7.00 -4.08
CA GLU A 68 -1.79 -7.51 -5.41
C GLU A 68 -0.25 -7.57 -5.52
N SER A 69 0.47 -6.62 -4.94
CA SER A 69 1.94 -6.65 -4.90
C SER A 69 2.49 -7.73 -3.94
N PHE A 70 1.75 -8.06 -2.88
CA PHE A 70 2.11 -9.04 -1.86
C PHE A 70 1.65 -10.47 -2.19
N GLU A 71 0.63 -10.66 -3.02
CA GLU A 71 0.14 -11.99 -3.44
C GLU A 71 1.27 -12.83 -4.06
N HIS A 72 2.22 -12.18 -4.72
CA HIS A 72 3.39 -12.84 -5.30
C HIS A 72 4.62 -12.90 -4.36
N MET A 73 4.54 -12.32 -3.17
CA MET A 73 5.64 -12.31 -2.21
C MET A 73 5.66 -13.63 -1.42
N GLY A 74 6.72 -14.42 -1.59
CA GLY A 74 6.83 -15.76 -1.00
C GLY A 74 6.42 -16.90 -1.92
N GLU A 75 6.08 -16.64 -3.19
CA GLU A 75 5.95 -17.65 -4.27
C GLU A 75 7.31 -18.00 -4.92
N GLY A 76 8.39 -18.01 -4.13
CA GLY A 76 9.76 -18.17 -4.65
C GLY A 76 10.36 -16.88 -5.25
N LYS A 77 9.65 -15.75 -5.10
CA LYS A 77 10.19 -14.42 -5.39
C LYS A 77 10.84 -13.81 -4.14
N THR A 78 12.02 -13.22 -4.34
CA THR A 78 12.81 -12.51 -3.32
C THR A 78 12.09 -11.24 -2.84
N VAL A 79 12.43 -10.72 -1.64
CA VAL A 79 11.96 -9.38 -1.19
C VAL A 79 12.25 -8.30 -2.23
N TYR A 80 13.39 -8.40 -2.93
CA TYR A 80 13.71 -7.50 -4.04
C TYR A 80 12.64 -7.52 -5.14
N GLU A 81 12.23 -8.69 -5.63
CA GLU A 81 11.21 -8.79 -6.68
C GLU A 81 9.84 -8.28 -6.22
N GLY A 82 9.46 -8.55 -4.97
CA GLY A 82 8.24 -7.98 -4.38
C GLY A 82 8.29 -6.44 -4.32
N LEU A 83 9.42 -5.87 -3.93
CA LEU A 83 9.64 -4.42 -3.92
C LEU A 83 9.65 -3.83 -5.33
N VAL A 84 10.27 -4.48 -6.32
CA VAL A 84 10.24 -4.03 -7.73
C VAL A 84 8.80 -3.96 -8.24
N ASN A 85 8.01 -5.02 -8.02
CA ASN A 85 6.61 -5.05 -8.43
C ASN A 85 5.81 -3.93 -7.75
N LYS A 86 5.99 -3.74 -6.43
CA LYS A 86 5.38 -2.62 -5.68
C LYS A 86 5.73 -1.28 -6.32
N PHE A 87 7.01 -1.04 -6.62
CA PHE A 87 7.45 0.25 -7.16
C PHE A 87 7.02 0.50 -8.60
N HIS A 88 7.01 -0.52 -9.46
CA HIS A 88 6.43 -0.39 -10.80
C HIS A 88 4.94 -0.06 -10.74
N TYR A 89 4.19 -0.66 -9.83
CA TYR A 89 2.78 -0.34 -9.65
C TYR A 89 2.58 1.10 -9.15
N ILE A 90 3.35 1.52 -8.14
CA ILE A 90 3.34 2.90 -7.65
C ILE A 90 3.69 3.89 -8.79
N GLN A 91 4.58 3.50 -9.70
CA GLN A 91 4.94 4.31 -10.86
C GLN A 91 3.80 4.41 -11.89
N GLN A 92 3.06 3.33 -12.13
CA GLN A 92 1.88 3.34 -13.00
C GLN A 92 0.78 4.25 -12.45
N GLU A 93 0.65 4.31 -11.13
CA GLU A 93 -0.36 5.07 -10.40
C GLU A 93 0.19 6.38 -9.77
N LYS A 94 1.31 6.90 -10.29
CA LYS A 94 2.12 7.96 -9.66
C LYS A 94 1.32 9.18 -9.18
N LEU A 95 0.31 9.63 -9.93
CA LEU A 95 -0.51 10.78 -9.56
C LEU A 95 -1.32 10.52 -8.28
N PHE A 96 -1.90 9.32 -8.17
CA PHE A 96 -2.68 8.92 -7.02
C PHE A 96 -1.80 8.87 -5.76
N PHE A 97 -0.68 8.16 -5.82
CA PHE A 97 0.22 8.02 -4.67
C PHE A 97 0.86 9.36 -4.27
N LYS A 98 1.24 10.20 -5.23
CA LYS A 98 1.78 11.54 -4.92
C LYS A 98 0.75 12.43 -4.23
N ALA A 99 -0.51 12.33 -4.62
CA ALA A 99 -1.60 13.08 -4.00
C ALA A 99 -1.93 12.53 -2.60
N ALA A 100 -1.93 11.21 -2.43
CA ALA A 100 -2.22 10.54 -1.18
C ALA A 100 -1.11 10.75 -0.12
N PHE A 101 0.17 10.60 -0.48
CA PHE A 101 1.29 10.76 0.46
C PHE A 101 1.62 12.21 0.85
N LYS A 102 1.04 13.20 0.15
CA LYS A 102 1.18 14.63 0.50
C LYS A 102 0.30 15.07 1.65
N ASN A 103 -0.74 14.30 1.97
CA ASN A 103 -1.71 14.67 2.99
C ASN A 103 -1.27 14.07 4.33
N ASP A 104 -0.78 14.91 5.24
CA ASP A 104 -0.19 14.49 6.53
C ASP A 104 -1.20 14.51 7.70
N ASP A 105 -2.45 14.94 7.48
CA ASP A 105 -3.34 15.31 8.60
C ASP A 105 -4.32 14.22 9.09
N GLN A 106 -5.11 13.53 8.26
CA GLN A 106 -6.14 12.59 8.75
C GLN A 106 -6.16 11.31 7.90
N ASN A 107 -6.15 10.14 8.55
CA ASN A 107 -5.98 8.82 7.90
C ASN A 107 -4.66 8.74 7.10
N CYS A 108 -3.52 8.94 7.78
CA CYS A 108 -2.21 8.97 7.15
C CYS A 108 -1.94 7.66 6.40
N LEU A 109 -1.87 7.75 5.06
CA LEU A 109 -1.54 6.62 4.18
C LEU A 109 -0.24 5.92 4.62
N ARG A 110 0.70 6.67 5.23
CA ARG A 110 1.97 6.15 5.73
C ARG A 110 1.77 5.24 6.94
N ASP A 111 0.93 5.65 7.89
CA ASP A 111 0.64 4.83 9.08
C ASP A 111 -0.15 3.58 8.70
N HIS A 112 -1.06 3.72 7.74
CA HIS A 112 -1.81 2.60 7.17
C HIS A 112 -0.89 1.62 6.42
N ASP A 113 0.02 2.12 5.57
CA ASP A 113 1.06 1.32 4.89
C ASP A 113 1.94 0.60 5.93
N PHE A 114 2.35 1.29 7.00
CA PHE A 114 3.16 0.70 8.06
C PHE A 114 2.45 -0.46 8.75
N GLN A 115 1.22 -0.23 9.21
CA GLN A 115 0.43 -1.26 9.88
C GLN A 115 0.21 -2.48 8.98
N LEU A 116 -0.16 -2.27 7.72
CA LEU A 116 -0.45 -3.36 6.79
C LEU A 116 0.81 -4.18 6.48
N ILE A 117 1.93 -3.53 6.18
CA ILE A 117 3.18 -4.21 5.81
C ILE A 117 3.79 -4.94 7.00
N CYS A 118 3.86 -4.29 8.17
CA CYS A 118 4.36 -4.94 9.37
C CYS A 118 3.50 -6.15 9.75
N ALA A 119 2.18 -6.00 9.74
CA ALA A 119 1.26 -7.10 10.06
C ALA A 119 1.42 -8.26 9.08
N PHE A 120 1.51 -7.97 7.77
CA PHE A 120 1.70 -8.98 6.73
C PHE A 120 2.99 -9.80 6.96
N TYR A 121 4.13 -9.14 7.14
CA TYR A 121 5.39 -9.85 7.36
C TYR A 121 5.41 -10.60 8.69
N ALA A 122 4.85 -10.01 9.75
CA ALA A 122 4.75 -10.68 11.03
C ALA A 122 3.90 -11.95 10.92
N GLU A 123 2.72 -11.88 10.31
CA GLU A 123 1.84 -13.03 10.10
C GLU A 123 2.50 -14.12 9.26
N GLN A 124 3.15 -13.76 8.16
CA GLN A 124 3.86 -14.70 7.29
C GLN A 124 5.01 -15.41 8.03
N LEU A 125 5.80 -14.67 8.80
CA LEU A 125 6.89 -15.23 9.59
C LEU A 125 6.36 -16.14 10.69
N GLU A 126 5.41 -15.67 11.49
CA GLU A 126 4.87 -16.44 12.62
C GLU A 126 4.19 -17.73 12.16
N THR A 127 3.49 -17.68 11.03
CA THR A 127 2.85 -18.85 10.41
C THR A 127 3.91 -19.88 9.97
N ARG A 128 4.97 -19.45 9.29
CA ARG A 128 6.03 -20.35 8.80
C ARG A 128 6.95 -20.86 9.90
N MET A 129 7.15 -20.07 10.96
CA MET A 129 7.90 -20.43 12.16
C MET A 129 7.10 -21.33 13.11
N ALA A 130 5.77 -21.31 13.00
CA ALA A 130 4.83 -21.88 13.96
C ALA A 130 5.04 -21.37 15.41
N CYS A 131 5.50 -20.12 15.55
CA CYS A 131 5.68 -19.45 16.84
C CYS A 131 5.64 -17.93 16.69
N ARG A 132 5.46 -17.21 17.81
CA ARG A 132 5.47 -15.74 17.82
C ARG A 132 6.88 -15.19 17.59
N LEU A 133 6.97 -14.03 16.93
CA LEU A 133 8.22 -13.32 16.78
C LEU A 133 8.77 -12.91 18.15
N SER A 134 10.10 -12.96 18.28
CA SER A 134 10.78 -12.41 19.45
C SER A 134 10.62 -10.89 19.46
N ARG A 135 10.72 -10.26 20.65
CA ARG A 135 10.71 -8.79 20.77
C ARG A 135 11.79 -8.13 19.91
N GLN A 136 12.94 -8.79 19.76
CA GLN A 136 14.06 -8.30 18.97
C GLN A 136 13.75 -8.33 17.46
N LEU A 137 13.19 -9.43 16.96
CA LEU A 137 12.79 -9.56 15.56
C LEU A 137 11.64 -8.60 15.20
N LEU A 138 10.67 -8.45 16.11
CA LEU A 138 9.58 -7.49 15.92
C LEU A 138 10.12 -6.06 15.83
N PHE A 139 11.03 -5.68 16.72
CA PHE A 139 11.69 -4.37 16.67
C PHE A 139 12.44 -4.14 15.34
N GLN A 140 13.19 -5.14 14.86
CA GLN A 140 13.88 -5.03 13.57
C GLN A 140 12.90 -4.91 12.40
N LEU A 141 11.80 -5.66 12.43
CA LEU A 141 10.77 -5.60 11.40
C LEU A 141 10.10 -4.23 11.37
N GLU A 142 9.67 -3.70 12.52
CA GLU A 142 9.07 -2.37 12.63
C GLU A 142 10.04 -1.29 12.11
N MET A 143 11.29 -1.32 12.55
CA MET A 143 12.31 -0.36 12.12
C MET A 143 12.56 -0.43 10.61
N TYR A 144 12.67 -1.64 10.05
CA TYR A 144 12.87 -1.86 8.62
C TYR A 144 11.67 -1.37 7.78
N CYS A 145 10.45 -1.69 8.20
CA CYS A 145 9.22 -1.25 7.54
C CYS A 145 9.09 0.28 7.58
N GLN A 146 9.33 0.91 8.74
CA GLN A 146 9.27 2.36 8.89
C GLN A 146 10.28 3.06 7.96
N GLY A 147 11.53 2.57 7.91
CA GLY A 147 12.56 3.08 7.01
C GLY A 147 12.19 2.91 5.54
N SER A 148 11.66 1.74 5.18
CA SER A 148 11.24 1.43 3.81
C SER A 148 10.10 2.33 3.32
N ILE A 149 9.12 2.60 4.17
CA ILE A 149 8.00 3.50 3.87
C ILE A 149 8.49 4.93 3.70
N TYR A 150 9.35 5.39 4.62
CA TYR A 150 9.93 6.72 4.49
C TYR A 150 10.66 6.89 3.15
N MET A 151 11.52 5.94 2.77
CA MET A 151 12.24 6.00 1.50
C MET A 151 11.31 5.94 0.28
N THR A 152 10.23 5.15 0.36
CA THR A 152 9.18 5.10 -0.65
C THR A 152 8.52 6.47 -0.82
N VAL A 153 8.16 7.14 0.27
CA VAL A 153 7.57 8.50 0.23
C VAL A 153 8.53 9.50 -0.40
N GLN A 154 9.81 9.49 -0.01
CA GLN A 154 10.83 10.38 -0.59
C GLN A 154 10.95 10.20 -2.11
N TRP A 155 10.87 8.95 -2.58
CA TRP A 155 10.90 8.63 -4.01
C TRP A 155 9.63 9.07 -4.74
N VAL A 156 8.44 8.77 -4.20
CA VAL A 156 7.15 9.16 -4.81
C VAL A 156 7.01 10.68 -4.92
N LEU A 157 7.44 11.42 -3.90
CA LEU A 157 7.39 12.89 -3.88
C LEU A 157 8.44 13.52 -4.79
N GLY A 158 9.44 12.75 -5.25
CA GLY A 158 10.50 13.19 -6.15
C GLY A 158 11.70 13.82 -5.46
N TYR A 159 11.79 13.71 -4.12
CA TYR A 159 12.96 14.13 -3.35
C TYR A 159 14.16 13.20 -3.54
N ARG A 160 13.89 11.92 -3.85
CA ARG A 160 14.88 10.93 -4.26
C ARG A 160 14.73 10.63 -5.75
N LYS A 161 15.83 10.74 -6.51
CA LYS A 161 15.88 10.44 -7.95
C LYS A 161 16.64 9.14 -8.17
N CYS A 162 15.91 8.06 -8.40
CA CYS A 162 16.42 6.72 -8.73
C CYS A 162 15.33 5.94 -9.47
N SER A 163 15.69 4.83 -10.11
CA SER A 163 14.73 3.89 -10.68
C SER A 163 14.00 3.09 -9.59
N ALA A 164 12.93 2.38 -9.99
CA ALA A 164 12.22 1.47 -9.11
C ALA A 164 13.13 0.34 -8.62
N GLU A 165 13.96 -0.20 -9.51
CA GLU A 165 14.92 -1.27 -9.26
C GLU A 165 16.05 -0.82 -8.33
N GLU A 166 16.59 0.39 -8.53
CA GLU A 166 17.61 0.95 -7.64
C GLU A 166 17.10 1.12 -6.21
N LEU A 167 15.86 1.59 -6.04
CA LEU A 167 15.23 1.71 -4.73
C LEU A 167 14.96 0.34 -4.11
N ALA A 168 14.41 -0.60 -4.88
CA ALA A 168 14.16 -1.97 -4.42
C ALA A 168 15.44 -2.65 -3.96
N HIS A 169 16.52 -2.50 -4.72
CA HIS A 169 17.82 -3.06 -4.36
C HIS A 169 18.34 -2.45 -3.06
N ALA A 170 18.34 -1.13 -2.94
CA ALA A 170 18.80 -0.44 -1.73
C ALA A 170 18.02 -0.86 -0.48
N LEU A 171 16.69 -1.03 -0.59
CA LEU A 171 15.86 -1.47 0.52
C LEU A 171 16.09 -2.94 0.87
N ALA A 172 16.14 -3.83 -0.13
CA ALA A 172 16.41 -5.25 0.11
C ALA A 172 17.77 -5.47 0.79
N SER A 173 18.79 -4.68 0.43
CA SER A 173 20.13 -4.73 1.05
C SER A 173 20.21 -4.06 2.42
N ALA A 174 19.25 -3.20 2.78
CA ALA A 174 19.22 -2.51 4.07
C ALA A 174 18.53 -3.32 5.18
N MET A 175 18.01 -4.51 4.88
CA MET A 175 17.37 -5.38 5.87
C MET A 175 18.37 -5.78 6.97
N PRO A 176 18.01 -5.69 8.26
CA PRO A 176 18.86 -6.18 9.34
C PRO A 176 19.24 -7.64 9.16
N GLU A 177 20.51 -8.00 9.42
CA GLU A 177 21.07 -9.33 9.15
C GLU A 177 20.27 -10.47 9.79
N GLU A 178 19.88 -10.31 11.06
CA GLU A 178 19.07 -11.30 11.79
C GLU A 178 17.70 -11.48 11.11
N LEU A 179 17.01 -10.38 10.78
CA LEU A 179 15.74 -10.40 10.07
C LEU A 179 15.88 -11.07 8.69
N GLN A 180 16.91 -10.68 7.92
CA GLN A 180 17.21 -11.26 6.61
C GLN A 180 17.45 -12.77 6.68
N THR A 181 18.18 -13.22 7.71
CA THR A 181 18.43 -14.65 7.95
C THR A 181 17.13 -15.42 8.19
N VAL A 182 16.22 -14.87 8.99
CA VAL A 182 14.90 -15.48 9.24
C VAL A 182 14.07 -15.50 7.95
N PHE A 183 14.05 -14.40 7.19
CA PHE A 183 13.33 -14.36 5.91
C PHE A 183 13.82 -15.43 4.93
N HIS A 184 15.13 -15.58 4.75
CA HIS A 184 15.70 -16.65 3.91
C HIS A 184 15.36 -18.04 4.44
N LYS A 185 15.54 -18.28 5.74
CA LYS A 185 15.29 -19.58 6.37
C LYS A 185 13.85 -20.06 6.17
N TYR A 186 12.90 -19.13 6.18
CA TYR A 186 11.48 -19.43 6.01
C TYR A 186 10.96 -19.10 4.61
N GLY A 187 11.81 -18.86 3.61
CA GLY A 187 11.43 -18.74 2.20
C GLY A 187 10.61 -17.50 1.86
N LEU A 188 10.82 -16.40 2.57
CA LEU A 188 10.29 -15.07 2.26
C LEU A 188 11.29 -14.21 1.45
N VAL A 189 12.54 -14.66 1.35
CA VAL A 189 13.59 -14.17 0.43
C VAL A 189 14.30 -15.38 -0.17
#